data_AF-A0A8T6Y9W7-F1
#
_entry.id   AF-A0A8T6Y9W7-F1
#
_cell.length_a   1.000
_cell.length_b   1.000
_cell.length_c   1.000
_cell.angle_alpha   90.00
_cell.angle_beta   90.00
_cell.angle_gamma   90.00
#
_symmetry.space_group_name_H-M   'P 1'
#
loop_
_entity.id
_entity.type
_entity.pdbx_description
1 polymer ?
#
loop_
_entity_poly.entity_id
_entity_poly.type
_entity_poly.pdbx_seq_one_letter_code
_entity_poly.pdbx_strand_id
1 'polypeptide(L)'
;MNKDCLRYILSVLACNLESRATSEEITKFKKKYGGMNWNKTLEKDILEHADNALTLERWIKNLVNFMMENNIHSNMQVDRCIIRSNK
;
A
#
# COMPACT_ATOMS: atom_id res chain seq x y z
N MET A 1 -12.43 -5.57 -8.48
CA MET A 1 -12.74 -4.66 -7.34
C MET A 1 -12.81 -3.22 -7.88
N ASN A 2 -13.63 -2.32 -7.32
CA ASN A 2 -13.67 -0.93 -7.83
C ASN A 2 -12.29 -0.26 -7.69
N LYS A 3 -11.87 0.53 -8.69
CA LYS A 3 -10.62 1.32 -8.69
C LYS A 3 -10.51 2.19 -7.43
N ASP A 4 -11.61 2.78 -6.99
CA ASP A 4 -11.62 3.61 -5.77
C ASP A 4 -11.35 2.79 -4.51
N CYS A 5 -11.93 1.58 -4.42
CA CYS A 5 -11.64 0.66 -3.33
C CYS A 5 -10.17 0.21 -3.35
N LEU A 6 -9.62 -0.10 -4.52
CA LEU A 6 -8.22 -0.46 -4.68
C LEU A 6 -7.30 0.69 -4.26
N ARG A 7 -7.63 1.93 -4.67
CA ARG A 7 -6.89 3.14 -4.28
C ARG A 7 -6.93 3.36 -2.77
N TYR A 8 -8.09 3.18 -2.15
CA TYR A 8 -8.25 3.28 -0.69
C TYR A 8 -7.43 2.22 0.06
N ILE A 9 -7.52 0.95 -0.35
CA ILE A 9 -6.75 -0.15 0.26
C ILE A 9 -5.24 0.13 0.13
N LEU A 10 -4.80 0.56 -1.05
CA LEU A 10 -3.39 0.87 -1.29
C LEU A 10 -2.91 2.03 -0.40
N SER A 11 -3.70 3.10 -0.28
CA SER A 11 -3.42 4.23 0.60
C SER A 11 -3.23 3.77 2.05
N VAL A 12 -4.18 3.00 2.58
CA VAL A 12 -4.14 2.47 3.96
C VAL A 12 -2.90 1.60 4.19
N LEU A 13 -2.57 0.70 3.26
CA LEU A 13 -1.39 -0.15 3.38
C LEU A 13 -0.08 0.64 3.35
N ALA A 14 0.04 1.61 2.45
CA ALA A 14 1.23 2.45 2.37
C ALA A 14 1.44 3.28 3.63
N CYS A 15 0.39 3.88 4.17
CA CYS A 15 0.43 4.61 5.44
C CYS A 15 0.76 3.70 6.63
N ASN A 16 0.21 2.49 6.67
CA ASN A 16 0.54 1.51 7.71
C ASN A 16 2.00 1.07 7.64
N LEU A 17 2.52 0.85 6.44
CA LEU A 17 3.94 0.53 6.26
C LEU A 17 4.81 1.69 6.76
N GLU A 18 4.54 2.92 6.32
CA GLU A 18 5.33 4.10 6.68
C GLU A 18 5.33 4.42 8.19
N SER A 19 4.21 4.14 8.88
CA SER A 19 4.06 4.42 10.31
C SER A 19 4.62 3.33 11.23
N ARG A 20 4.76 2.09 10.73
CA ARG A 20 5.10 0.93 11.58
C ARG A 20 6.46 0.33 11.28
N ALA A 21 6.92 0.45 10.04
CA ALA A 21 8.23 -0.04 9.67
C ALA A 21 9.32 0.85 10.29
N THR A 22 10.42 0.21 10.64
CA THR A 22 11.67 0.89 10.97
C THR A 22 12.22 1.64 9.76
N SER A 23 13.07 2.64 10.00
CA SER A 23 13.76 3.38 8.93
C SER A 23 14.57 2.46 8.01
N GLU A 24 15.15 1.38 8.54
CA GLU A 24 15.87 0.36 7.78
C GLU A 24 14.95 -0.44 6.85
N GLU A 25 13.78 -0.84 7.33
CA GLU A 25 12.77 -1.54 6.51
C GLU A 25 12.21 -0.64 5.41
N ILE A 26 11.91 0.63 5.72
CA ILE A 26 11.52 1.62 4.71
C ILE A 26 12.63 1.78 3.66
N THR A 27 13.89 1.84 4.09
CA THR A 27 15.03 1.92 3.17
C THR A 27 15.15 0.67 2.31
N LYS A 28 14.98 -0.53 2.88
CA LYS A 28 14.97 -1.81 2.13
C LYS A 28 13.84 -1.82 1.09
N PHE A 29 12.65 -1.38 1.47
CA PHE A 29 11.51 -1.26 0.57
C PHE A 29 11.81 -0.32 -0.59
N LYS A 30 12.26 0.91 -0.29
CA LYS A 30 12.60 1.92 -1.30
C LYS A 30 13.69 1.43 -2.26
N LYS A 31 14.71 0.72 -1.76
CA LYS A 31 15.77 0.09 -2.57
C LYS A 31 15.24 -1.04 -3.48
N LYS A 32 14.33 -1.90 -2.98
CA LYS A 32 13.69 -2.97 -3.77
C LYS A 32 12.97 -2.41 -4.99
N TYR A 33 12.45 -1.19 -4.90
CA TYR A 33 11.78 -0.46 -5.97
C TYR A 33 12.56 0.80 -6.38
N GLY A 34 13.89 0.70 -6.49
CA GLY A 34 14.82 1.82 -6.74
C GLY A 34 14.69 2.57 -8.07
N GLY A 35 13.63 2.32 -8.86
CA GLY A 35 13.26 3.10 -10.05
C GLY A 35 12.21 4.18 -9.78
N MET A 36 11.77 4.34 -8.53
CA MET A 36 10.80 5.36 -8.15
C MET A 36 11.44 6.53 -7.42
N ASN A 37 10.83 7.70 -7.59
CA ASN A 37 11.27 8.92 -6.94
C ASN A 37 10.63 9.05 -5.55
N TRP A 38 11.37 8.68 -4.50
CA TRP A 38 10.87 8.58 -3.13
C TRP A 38 10.97 9.89 -2.33
N ASN A 39 10.43 10.98 -2.88
CA ASN A 39 10.58 12.34 -2.35
C ASN A 39 9.39 12.80 -1.50
N LYS A 40 8.30 12.02 -1.47
CA LYS A 40 7.11 12.33 -0.67
C LYS A 40 6.92 11.22 0.36
N THR A 41 5.69 11.06 0.82
CA THR A 41 5.27 9.90 1.61
C THR A 41 5.18 8.68 0.70
N LEU A 42 5.38 7.47 1.27
CA LEU A 42 5.20 6.22 0.53
C LEU A 42 3.83 6.15 -0.16
N GLU A 43 2.79 6.62 0.52
CA GLU A 43 1.43 6.69 -0.02
C GLU A 43 1.39 7.50 -1.33
N LYS A 44 1.90 8.74 -1.32
CA LYS A 44 1.82 9.65 -2.46
C LYS A 44 2.65 9.14 -3.63
N ASP A 45 3.89 8.72 -3.36
CA ASP A 45 4.79 8.25 -4.41
C ASP A 45 4.25 6.98 -5.10
N ILE A 46 3.64 6.06 -4.35
CA ILE A 46 3.02 4.86 -4.92
C ILE A 46 1.74 5.20 -5.70
N LEU A 47 0.87 6.06 -5.16
CA LEU A 47 -0.41 6.41 -5.79
C LEU A 47 -0.24 7.26 -7.07
N GLU A 48 0.87 7.96 -7.22
CA GLU A 48 1.24 8.66 -8.46
C GLU A 48 1.69 7.69 -9.56
N HIS A 49 2.28 6.55 -9.18
CA HIS A 49 2.69 5.50 -10.12
C HIS A 49 1.60 4.45 -10.39
N ALA A 50 0.54 4.39 -9.58
CA ALA A 50 -0.57 3.46 -9.74
C ALA A 50 -1.78 4.13 -10.40
N ASP A 51 -1.81 4.15 -11.74
CA ASP A 51 -2.78 4.89 -12.56
C ASP A 51 -4.06 4.10 -12.88
N ASN A 52 -4.01 2.78 -12.81
CA ASN A 52 -5.09 1.87 -13.20
C ASN A 52 -5.27 0.67 -12.24
N ALA A 53 -6.39 -0.05 -12.36
CA ALA A 53 -6.73 -1.15 -11.46
C ALA A 53 -5.65 -2.24 -11.37
N LEU A 54 -5.02 -2.60 -12.50
CA LEU A 54 -3.96 -3.62 -12.52
C LEU A 54 -2.73 -3.15 -11.74
N THR A 55 -2.32 -1.89 -11.94
CA THR A 55 -1.18 -1.32 -11.20
C THR A 55 -1.46 -1.20 -9.71
N LEU A 56 -2.69 -0.82 -9.34
CA LEU A 56 -3.13 -0.76 -7.94
C LEU A 56 -3.07 -2.14 -7.28
N GLU A 57 -3.62 -3.18 -7.92
CA GLU A 57 -3.58 -4.56 -7.42
C GLU A 57 -2.14 -5.06 -7.25
N ARG A 58 -1.27 -4.76 -8.21
CA ARG A 58 0.15 -5.12 -8.13
C ARG A 58 0.85 -4.46 -6.95
N TRP A 59 0.58 -3.18 -6.71
CA TRP A 59 1.14 -2.47 -5.56
C TRP A 59 0.62 -2.96 -4.22
N ILE A 60 -0.68 -3.27 -4.14
CA ILE A 60 -1.27 -3.90 -2.94
C ILE A 60 -0.56 -5.22 -2.64
N LYS A 61 -0.38 -6.09 -3.64
CA LYS A 61 0.31 -7.37 -3.47
C LYS A 61 1.76 -7.18 -3.02
N ASN A 62 2.46 -6.21 -3.60
CA ASN A 62 3.83 -5.87 -3.23
C ASN A 62 3.96 -5.41 -1.77
N LEU A 63 3.07 -4.51 -1.33
CA LEU A 63 3.06 -4.03 0.06
C LEU A 63 2.71 -5.14 1.03
N VAL A 64 1.65 -5.91 0.76
CA VAL A 64 1.25 -7.03 1.63
C VAL A 64 2.38 -8.04 1.77
N ASN A 65 3.02 -8.45 0.66
CA ASN A 65 4.13 -9.39 0.70
C ASN A 65 5.30 -8.83 1.53
N PHE A 66 5.68 -7.57 1.30
CA PHE A 66 6.77 -6.95 2.05
C PHE A 66 6.45 -6.84 3.55
N MET A 67 5.24 -6.41 3.89
CA MET A 67 4.79 -6.31 5.28
C MET A 67 4.80 -7.68 5.97
N MET A 68 4.33 -8.73 5.29
CA MET A 68 4.36 -10.10 5.82
C MET A 68 5.78 -10.63 5.97
N GLU A 69 6.66 -10.43 4.98
CA GLU A 69 8.08 -10.83 5.03
C GLU A 69 8.83 -10.21 6.22
N ASN A 70 8.40 -9.03 6.69
CA ASN A 70 9.05 -8.29 7.77
C ASN A 70 8.20 -8.22 9.05
N ASN A 71 7.14 -9.03 9.19
CA ASN A 71 6.23 -9.05 10.35
C ASN A 71 5.62 -7.67 10.72
N ILE A 72 5.36 -6.83 9.72
CA ILE A 72 4.74 -5.52 9.90
C ILE A 72 3.22 -5.70 9.85
N HIS A 73 2.57 -5.71 11.01
CA HIS A 73 1.13 -5.92 11.08
C HIS A 73 0.34 -4.65 10.73
N SER A 74 -0.55 -4.75 9.73
CA SER A 74 -1.54 -3.70 9.45
C SER A 74 -2.65 -3.71 10.51
N ASN A 75 -3.03 -2.56 11.04
CA ASN A 75 -4.21 -2.42 11.92
C ASN A 75 -5.51 -2.31 11.11
N MET A 76 -5.58 -2.94 9.94
CA MET A 76 -6.75 -2.85 9.07
C MET A 76 -7.93 -3.58 9.73
N GLN A 77 -8.66 -2.88 10.60
CA GLN A 77 -10.03 -3.23 10.94
C GLN A 77 -10.81 -3.01 9.65
N VAL A 78 -11.07 -4.09 8.91
CA VAL A 78 -11.91 -4.07 7.70
C VAL A 78 -13.37 -3.92 8.14
N ASP A 79 -13.67 -2.88 8.90
CA ASP A 79 -15.02 -2.49 9.20
C ASP A 79 -15.53 -1.62 8.05
N ARG A 80 -16.40 -2.21 7.21
CA ARG A 80 -17.38 -1.54 6.32
C ARG A 80 -17.00 -1.14 4.88
N CYS A 81 -16.02 -1.75 4.22
CA CYS A 81 -15.89 -1.55 2.75
C CYS A 81 -16.55 -2.65 1.88
N ILE A 82 -17.04 -3.76 2.47
CA ILE A 82 -17.66 -4.86 1.70
C ILE A 82 -19.21 -4.89 1.81
N ILE A 83 -19.83 -4.21 2.79
CA ILE A 83 -21.28 -4.28 3.04
C ILE A 83 -22.03 -3.03 2.53
N ARG A 84 -21.69 -2.51 1.35
CA ARG A 84 -22.50 -1.47 0.69
C ARG A 84 -22.75 -1.65 -0.82
N SER A 85 -22.32 -2.76 -1.41
CA SER A 85 -22.68 -3.10 -2.80
C SER A 85 -23.89 -4.04 -2.92
N ASN A 86 -24.59 -4.33 -1.81
CA ASN A 86 -25.91 -4.99 -1.84
C ASN A 86 -26.95 -4.08 -1.17
N LYS A 87 -27.46 -3.13 -1.94
CA LYS A 87 -28.82 -2.62 -1.82
C LYS A 87 -29.23 -1.95 -3.13
#